data_AF-A0A1H5WF57-F1
#
_entry.id   AF-A0A1H5WF57-F1
#
_cell.length_a   1.000
_cell.length_b   1.000
_cell.length_c   1.000
_cell.angle_alpha   90.00
_cell.angle_beta   90.00
_cell.angle_gamma   90.00
#
_symmetry.space_group_name_H-M   'P 1'
#
loop_
_entity.id
_entity.type
_entity.pdbx_description
1 polymer ?
#
loop_
_entity_poly.entity_id
_entity_poly.type
_entity_poly.pdbx_seq_one_letter_code
_entity_poly.pdbx_strand_id
1 'polypeptide(L)'
;MTLRRLTTALAALALTLTATTTAHAADNPPPLTDLDGNPLIPHGFNNGHSSKDSPDAMPWTTPADIAAEADKIGSNSVRLLIYWSKVEPEPGRYDEAYLDQVTELVGAYDRADMHVVLDMHQDIWGPAVTGTGRNGGAPAWASHFDGLPASLQDPWPLTYLQPGVMRAFDHFWGTTGKHPELAEHFTAAWAHVAQRFADDDRVLGYDLFNEPWGGSVPWPFFEKDLLGPLYQRTIDAIREVDPDHWIFVEPQAFGVNQALIASSLPELTDPRPGRPRLAYAPHLYPLLLDSGQAYTGVTRAITQETMRKWFADNTATARRLGMPMVIGEFGLDATREGSLDYVDDVLAMAEQAGVGWWYWSNDPGGWGPYNPDGSWAPLADHLAAGTRCALSCAPR
;
A
#
# COMPACT_ATOMS: atom_id res chain seq x y z
N MET A 1 -36.56 43.34 20.89
CA MET A 1 -35.64 42.28 21.41
C MET A 1 -35.14 41.42 20.24
N THR A 2 -34.47 41.95 19.21
CA THR A 2 -34.30 41.12 17.97
C THR A 2 -33.18 41.58 17.04
N LEU A 3 -32.04 42.00 17.58
CA LEU A 3 -30.79 42.10 16.79
C LEU A 3 -29.59 41.50 17.53
N ARG A 4 -29.54 41.65 18.87
CA ARG A 4 -28.50 41.03 19.73
C ARG A 4 -28.50 39.50 19.79
N ARG A 5 -29.60 38.82 19.43
CA ARG A 5 -29.70 37.34 19.41
C ARG A 5 -29.20 36.71 18.11
N LEU A 6 -29.21 37.44 16.99
CA LEU A 6 -28.68 36.92 15.71
C LEU A 6 -27.15 36.92 15.69
N THR A 7 -26.51 37.95 16.23
CA THR A 7 -25.04 38.04 16.30
C THR A 7 -24.41 37.02 17.25
N THR A 8 -25.10 36.65 18.33
CA THR A 8 -24.64 35.56 19.23
C THR A 8 -24.81 34.18 18.61
N ALA A 9 -25.86 33.94 17.82
CA ALA A 9 -26.07 32.67 17.12
C ALA A 9 -25.04 32.45 15.99
N LEU A 10 -24.71 33.50 15.22
CA LEU A 10 -23.67 33.43 14.19
C LEU A 10 -22.26 33.28 14.77
N ALA A 11 -21.96 33.95 15.88
CA ALA A 11 -20.68 33.77 16.58
C ALA A 11 -20.55 32.38 17.21
N ALA A 12 -21.63 31.83 17.77
CA ALA A 12 -21.64 30.46 18.30
C ALA A 12 -21.50 29.42 17.19
N LEU A 13 -22.19 29.60 16.06
CA LEU A 13 -22.08 28.70 14.90
C LEU A 13 -20.68 28.73 14.28
N ALA A 14 -20.07 29.93 14.17
CA ALA A 14 -18.70 30.09 13.69
C ALA A 14 -17.67 29.49 14.67
N LEU A 15 -17.85 29.65 15.99
CA LEU A 15 -17.01 29.01 17.01
C LEU A 15 -17.16 27.49 17.01
N THR A 16 -18.37 26.96 16.80
CA THR A 16 -18.58 25.52 16.71
C THR A 16 -17.96 24.95 15.44
N LEU A 17 -18.09 25.62 14.28
CA LEU A 17 -17.45 25.18 13.05
C LEU A 17 -15.92 25.19 13.17
N THR A 18 -15.32 26.25 13.72
CA THR A 18 -13.85 26.33 13.89
C THR A 18 -13.34 25.38 14.96
N ALA A 19 -14.10 25.10 16.02
CA ALA A 19 -13.73 24.09 17.02
C ALA A 19 -13.87 22.66 16.47
N THR A 20 -14.86 22.38 15.62
CA THR A 20 -14.97 21.07 14.97
C THR A 20 -13.90 20.84 13.93
N THR A 21 -13.51 21.85 13.14
CA THR A 21 -12.44 21.70 12.13
C THR A 21 -11.05 21.56 12.75
N THR A 22 -10.76 22.24 13.87
CA THR A 22 -9.48 22.07 14.59
C THR A 22 -9.42 20.77 15.38
N ALA A 23 -10.54 20.29 15.92
CA ALA A 23 -10.62 18.97 16.56
C ALA A 23 -10.42 17.83 15.53
N HIS A 24 -11.06 17.92 14.36
CA HIS A 24 -10.88 16.94 13.27
C HIS A 24 -9.43 16.90 12.76
N ALA A 25 -8.76 18.05 12.64
CA ALA A 25 -7.37 18.11 12.23
C ALA A 25 -6.38 17.53 13.26
N ALA A 26 -6.73 17.56 14.56
CA ALA A 26 -5.90 16.97 15.62
C ALA A 26 -5.97 15.43 15.66
N ASP A 27 -7.04 14.86 15.09
CA ASP A 27 -7.27 13.42 14.99
C ASP A 27 -6.81 12.83 13.65
N ASN A 28 -6.18 13.61 12.77
CA ASN A 28 -5.63 13.12 11.50
C ASN A 28 -4.14 12.75 11.63
N PRO A 29 -3.62 11.83 10.79
CA PRO A 29 -2.19 11.58 10.69
C PRO A 29 -1.42 12.85 10.27
N PRO A 30 -0.10 12.91 10.56
CA PRO A 30 0.79 13.89 9.93
C PRO A 30 0.62 13.91 8.39
N PRO A 31 0.77 15.07 7.72
CA PRO A 31 0.68 15.12 6.26
C PRO A 31 1.92 14.50 5.61
N LEU A 32 1.72 13.79 4.49
CA LEU A 32 2.79 13.40 3.58
C LEU A 32 3.25 14.62 2.77
N THR A 33 4.50 14.64 2.35
CA THR A 33 5.03 15.64 1.43
C THR A 33 5.71 14.99 0.24
N ASP A 34 5.85 15.73 -0.85
CA ASP A 34 6.86 15.41 -1.86
C ASP A 34 8.29 15.56 -1.29
N LEU A 35 9.30 15.33 -2.13
CA LEU A 35 10.71 15.44 -1.74
C LEU A 35 11.16 16.90 -1.49
N ASP A 36 10.45 17.87 -2.03
CA ASP A 36 10.67 19.32 -1.79
C ASP A 36 10.01 19.82 -0.50
N GLY A 37 9.12 19.03 0.11
CA GLY A 37 8.42 19.36 1.34
C GLY A 37 7.05 20.00 1.15
N ASN A 38 6.50 20.03 -0.07
CA ASN A 38 5.13 20.47 -0.33
C ASN A 38 4.14 19.37 0.10
N PRO A 39 2.98 19.72 0.69
CA PRO A 39 1.95 18.74 1.03
C PRO A 39 1.51 17.92 -0.19
N LEU A 40 1.46 16.60 -0.03
CA LEU A 40 1.09 15.64 -1.07
C LEU A 40 -0.01 14.72 -0.57
N ILE A 41 -1.12 14.62 -1.31
CA ILE A 41 -2.12 13.56 -1.15
C ILE A 41 -2.00 12.64 -2.36
N PRO A 42 -1.28 11.52 -2.24
CA PRO A 42 -1.08 10.61 -3.37
C PRO A 42 -2.41 9.92 -3.71
N HIS A 43 -2.75 9.90 -4.98
CA HIS A 43 -3.88 9.14 -5.50
C HIS A 43 -3.54 8.55 -6.86
N GLY A 44 -3.97 7.31 -7.07
CA GLY A 44 -3.73 6.56 -8.30
C GLY A 44 -3.91 5.08 -8.05
N PHE A 45 -3.03 4.26 -8.62
CA PHE A 45 -3.22 2.81 -8.65
C PHE A 45 -2.01 2.03 -8.19
N ASN A 46 -2.29 0.81 -7.76
CA ASN A 46 -1.34 -0.27 -7.84
C ASN A 46 -1.23 -0.70 -9.30
N ASN A 47 -0.02 -0.67 -9.84
CA ASN A 47 0.25 -1.14 -11.19
C ASN A 47 1.13 -2.39 -11.14
N GLY A 48 0.50 -3.53 -11.44
CA GLY A 48 1.23 -4.79 -11.59
C GLY A 48 0.49 -6.07 -11.25
N HIS A 49 -0.85 -6.13 -11.23
CA HIS A 49 -1.48 -7.46 -11.05
C HIS A 49 -1.05 -8.41 -12.18
N SER A 50 -1.04 -7.93 -13.42
CA SER A 50 -0.53 -8.65 -14.59
C SER A 50 0.98 -8.92 -14.55
N SER A 51 1.79 -8.08 -13.88
CA SER A 51 3.24 -8.32 -13.79
C SER A 51 3.58 -9.54 -12.93
N LYS A 52 2.65 -10.01 -12.10
CA LYS A 52 2.76 -11.30 -11.40
C LYS A 52 2.80 -12.48 -12.37
N ASP A 53 2.25 -12.34 -13.57
CA ASP A 53 2.15 -13.41 -14.57
C ASP A 53 3.03 -13.14 -15.83
N SER A 54 3.61 -11.94 -16.00
CA SER A 54 4.40 -11.58 -17.19
C SER A 54 5.85 -12.12 -17.12
N PRO A 55 6.43 -12.66 -18.21
CA PRO A 55 7.77 -13.28 -18.16
C PRO A 55 8.89 -12.35 -17.67
N ASP A 56 8.81 -11.07 -18.02
CA ASP A 56 9.74 -10.00 -17.63
C ASP A 56 9.36 -9.34 -16.29
N ALA A 57 8.21 -9.69 -15.71
CA ALA A 57 7.64 -9.06 -14.53
C ALA A 57 7.43 -7.54 -14.68
N MET A 58 7.22 -7.08 -15.92
CA MET A 58 6.77 -5.72 -16.20
C MET A 58 5.24 -5.70 -16.35
N PRO A 59 4.57 -4.61 -15.95
CA PRO A 59 3.13 -4.48 -16.10
C PRO A 59 2.70 -4.29 -17.56
N TRP A 60 1.41 -4.48 -17.81
CA TRP A 60 0.80 -4.31 -19.14
C TRP A 60 0.85 -2.88 -19.68
N THR A 61 0.99 -1.87 -18.81
CA THR A 61 0.82 -0.46 -19.14
C THR A 61 1.93 0.08 -20.03
N THR A 62 1.54 0.84 -21.05
CA THR A 62 2.45 1.64 -21.87
C THR A 62 2.48 3.10 -21.39
N PRO A 63 3.46 3.92 -21.84
CA PRO A 63 3.45 5.36 -21.56
C PRO A 63 2.16 6.09 -21.98
N ALA A 64 1.45 5.58 -23.01
CA ALA A 64 0.18 6.16 -23.45
C ALA A 64 -0.95 5.86 -22.46
N ASP A 65 -0.96 4.66 -21.86
CA ASP A 65 -1.95 4.28 -20.85
C ASP A 65 -1.74 5.09 -19.57
N ILE A 66 -0.49 5.30 -19.16
CA ILE A 66 -0.13 6.14 -18.00
C ILE A 66 -0.61 7.58 -18.20
N ALA A 67 -0.34 8.18 -19.36
CA ALA A 67 -0.81 9.53 -19.67
C ALA A 67 -2.35 9.61 -19.71
N ALA A 68 -3.01 8.58 -20.26
CA ALA A 68 -4.47 8.51 -20.30
C ALA A 68 -5.08 8.40 -18.89
N GLU A 69 -4.43 7.66 -17.98
CA GLU A 69 -4.82 7.55 -16.57
C GLU A 69 -4.71 8.90 -15.85
N ALA A 70 -3.55 9.56 -15.98
CA ALA A 70 -3.33 10.89 -15.41
C ALA A 70 -4.39 11.89 -15.90
N ASP A 71 -4.70 11.91 -17.21
CA ASP A 71 -5.70 12.81 -17.79
C ASP A 71 -7.14 12.50 -17.36
N LYS A 72 -7.52 11.21 -17.37
CA LYS A 72 -8.91 10.79 -17.11
C LYS A 72 -9.25 10.88 -15.63
N ILE A 73 -8.35 10.39 -14.79
CA ILE A 73 -8.59 10.17 -13.36
C ILE A 73 -7.98 11.30 -12.54
N GLY A 74 -6.94 11.95 -13.03
CA GLY A 74 -6.16 12.92 -12.27
C GLY A 74 -5.13 12.25 -11.35
N SER A 75 -4.74 11.00 -11.61
CA SER A 75 -3.71 10.31 -10.82
C SER A 75 -2.44 11.15 -10.74
N ASN A 76 -1.87 11.27 -9.55
CA ASN A 76 -0.60 11.96 -9.31
C ASN A 76 0.48 11.03 -8.71
N SER A 77 0.16 9.75 -8.54
CA SER A 77 1.10 8.77 -8.02
C SER A 77 0.74 7.34 -8.42
N VAL A 78 1.71 6.43 -8.32
CA VAL A 78 1.54 4.99 -8.55
C VAL A 78 2.29 4.20 -7.49
N ARG A 79 1.70 3.09 -7.03
CA ARG A 79 2.40 2.01 -6.32
C ARG A 79 2.80 0.97 -7.35
N LEU A 80 4.08 0.99 -7.75
CA LEU A 80 4.63 0.16 -8.81
C LEU A 80 5.22 -1.11 -8.21
N LEU A 81 4.64 -2.25 -8.59
CA LEU A 81 5.08 -3.55 -8.09
C LEU A 81 6.44 -3.92 -8.69
N ILE A 82 7.38 -4.21 -7.80
CA ILE A 82 8.63 -4.91 -8.09
C ILE A 82 8.70 -6.19 -7.27
N TYR A 83 9.60 -7.12 -7.63
CA TYR A 83 9.66 -8.41 -6.95
C TYR A 83 11.08 -8.76 -6.54
N TRP A 84 11.26 -9.26 -5.32
CA TRP A 84 12.56 -9.72 -4.84
C TRP A 84 13.12 -10.81 -5.76
N SER A 85 12.26 -11.68 -6.30
CA SER A 85 12.63 -12.72 -7.28
C SER A 85 13.29 -12.20 -8.55
N LYS A 86 13.01 -10.94 -8.92
CA LYS A 86 13.54 -10.27 -10.12
C LYS A 86 14.66 -9.31 -9.79
N VAL A 87 14.62 -8.67 -8.63
CA VAL A 87 15.74 -7.86 -8.13
C VAL A 87 16.96 -8.74 -7.86
N GLU A 88 16.78 -9.90 -7.23
CA GLU A 88 17.86 -10.82 -6.83
C GLU A 88 17.56 -12.27 -7.27
N PRO A 89 17.66 -12.57 -8.57
CA PRO A 89 17.33 -13.90 -9.11
C PRO A 89 18.26 -15.02 -8.62
N GLU A 90 19.48 -14.68 -8.21
CA GLU A 90 20.42 -15.59 -7.55
C GLU A 90 20.99 -14.90 -6.30
N PRO A 91 21.38 -15.64 -5.24
CA PRO A 91 21.84 -15.04 -3.99
C PRO A 91 23.03 -14.09 -4.22
N GLY A 92 22.87 -12.82 -3.86
CA GLY A 92 23.87 -11.76 -3.99
C GLY A 92 24.13 -11.29 -5.43
N ARG A 93 23.30 -11.70 -6.40
CA ARG A 93 23.43 -11.29 -7.81
C ARG A 93 22.17 -10.56 -8.24
N TYR A 94 22.29 -9.26 -8.43
CA TYR A 94 21.17 -8.40 -8.79
C TYR A 94 20.98 -8.31 -10.32
N ASP A 95 19.73 -8.26 -10.77
CA ASP A 95 19.38 -8.15 -12.19
C ASP A 95 19.28 -6.68 -12.62
N GLU A 96 20.39 -6.12 -13.09
CA GLU A 96 20.44 -4.74 -13.58
C GLU A 96 19.54 -4.51 -14.81
N ALA A 97 19.32 -5.53 -15.65
CA ALA A 97 18.49 -5.39 -16.84
C ALA A 97 17.00 -5.32 -16.48
N TYR A 98 16.58 -5.98 -15.40
CA TYR A 98 15.26 -5.76 -14.82
C TYR A 98 15.14 -4.34 -14.25
N LEU A 99 16.13 -3.88 -13.48
CA LEU A 99 16.10 -2.53 -12.90
C LEU A 99 16.13 -1.43 -13.98
N ASP A 100 16.78 -1.66 -15.13
CA ASP A 100 16.72 -0.75 -16.28
C ASP A 100 15.30 -0.58 -16.82
N GLN A 101 14.53 -1.68 -16.91
CA GLN A 101 13.13 -1.64 -17.34
C GLN A 101 12.25 -0.90 -16.33
N VAL A 102 12.50 -1.11 -15.02
CA VAL A 102 11.83 -0.36 -13.96
C VAL A 102 12.15 1.13 -14.08
N THR A 103 13.42 1.51 -14.29
CA THR A 103 13.83 2.91 -14.47
C THR A 103 13.17 3.56 -15.70
N GLU A 104 13.03 2.83 -16.82
CA GLU A 104 12.31 3.34 -18.00
C GLU A 104 10.85 3.63 -17.69
N LEU A 105 10.18 2.72 -16.97
CA LEU A 105 8.80 2.87 -16.57
C LEU A 105 8.60 4.00 -15.55
N VAL A 106 9.50 4.16 -14.58
CA VAL A 106 9.55 5.32 -13.67
C VAL A 106 9.61 6.62 -14.48
N GLY A 107 10.45 6.67 -15.50
CA GLY A 107 10.51 7.82 -16.40
C GLY A 107 9.24 8.08 -17.20
N ALA A 108 8.39 7.07 -17.42
CA ALA A 108 7.08 7.26 -18.06
C ALA A 108 6.06 7.91 -17.13
N TYR A 109 6.07 7.56 -15.83
CA TYR A 109 5.24 8.21 -14.81
C TYR A 109 5.62 9.66 -14.57
N ASP A 110 6.91 9.95 -14.51
CA ASP A 110 7.41 11.32 -14.38
C ASP A 110 6.94 12.23 -15.52
N ARG A 111 6.97 11.74 -16.76
CA ARG A 111 6.42 12.49 -17.92
C ARG A 111 4.91 12.75 -17.85
N ALA A 112 4.21 12.05 -16.98
CA ALA A 112 2.79 12.24 -16.69
C ALA A 112 2.56 12.99 -15.35
N ASP A 113 3.60 13.60 -14.78
CA ASP A 113 3.58 14.31 -13.48
C ASP A 113 3.12 13.41 -12.31
N MET A 114 3.50 12.12 -12.35
CA MET A 114 3.16 11.13 -11.33
C MET A 114 4.37 10.69 -10.51
N HIS A 115 4.22 10.69 -9.19
CA HIS A 115 5.18 10.14 -8.24
C HIS A 115 5.17 8.61 -8.20
N VAL A 116 6.33 7.96 -8.14
CA VAL A 116 6.42 6.49 -8.06
C VAL A 116 6.78 6.01 -6.66
N VAL A 117 6.01 5.08 -6.11
CA VAL A 117 6.41 4.28 -4.94
C VAL A 117 6.73 2.87 -5.42
N LEU A 118 7.96 2.42 -5.20
CA LEU A 118 8.38 1.06 -5.55
C LEU A 118 7.96 0.11 -4.42
N ASP A 119 7.17 -0.90 -4.73
CA ASP A 119 6.65 -1.86 -3.77
C ASP A 119 7.29 -3.24 -3.96
N MET A 120 8.00 -3.74 -2.94
CA MET A 120 8.55 -5.09 -2.96
C MET A 120 7.45 -6.11 -2.68
N HIS A 121 6.74 -6.44 -3.75
CA HIS A 121 5.47 -7.12 -3.69
C HIS A 121 5.64 -8.63 -3.53
N GLN A 122 4.73 -9.24 -2.77
CA GLN A 122 4.60 -10.70 -2.66
C GLN A 122 3.15 -11.06 -2.35
N ASP A 123 2.71 -12.21 -2.87
CA ASP A 123 1.57 -12.93 -2.31
C ASP A 123 2.00 -14.35 -1.99
N ILE A 124 1.58 -14.84 -0.83
CA ILE A 124 1.80 -16.24 -0.42
C ILE A 124 3.29 -16.61 -0.57
N TRP A 125 4.17 -15.71 -0.11
CA TRP A 125 5.62 -15.79 -0.18
C TRP A 125 6.21 -15.65 -1.59
N GLY A 126 5.84 -16.54 -2.51
CA GLY A 126 6.39 -16.55 -3.85
C GLY A 126 5.99 -17.78 -4.66
N PRO A 127 6.34 -17.80 -5.96
CA PRO A 127 5.85 -18.79 -6.90
C PRO A 127 6.41 -20.20 -6.68
N ALA A 128 7.61 -20.30 -6.12
CA ALA A 128 8.24 -21.59 -5.84
C ALA A 128 7.51 -22.37 -4.73
N VAL A 129 6.86 -21.67 -3.79
CA VAL A 129 6.08 -22.30 -2.72
C VAL A 129 4.72 -22.76 -3.23
N THR A 130 4.01 -21.91 -3.97
CA THR A 130 2.65 -22.21 -4.45
C THR A 130 2.60 -23.09 -5.69
N GLY A 131 3.72 -23.23 -6.41
CA GLY A 131 3.81 -23.99 -7.66
C GLY A 131 3.02 -23.35 -8.81
N THR A 132 2.66 -22.07 -8.68
CA THR A 132 1.82 -21.34 -9.65
C THR A 132 2.56 -20.94 -10.93
N GLY A 133 3.90 -20.96 -10.92
CA GLY A 133 4.71 -20.49 -12.05
C GLY A 133 4.66 -18.97 -12.27
N ARG A 134 4.10 -18.21 -11.31
CA ARG A 134 4.08 -16.75 -11.29
C ARG A 134 5.48 -16.17 -11.07
N ASN A 135 5.62 -14.86 -11.20
CA ASN A 135 6.84 -14.11 -10.92
C ASN A 135 6.80 -13.38 -9.57
N GLY A 136 5.61 -13.15 -9.01
CA GLY A 136 5.42 -12.29 -7.84
C GLY A 136 5.95 -12.89 -6.53
N GLY A 137 6.83 -12.16 -5.83
CA GLY A 137 7.31 -12.49 -4.49
C GLY A 137 8.80 -12.87 -4.41
N ALA A 138 9.11 -13.75 -3.47
CA ALA A 138 10.47 -14.19 -3.16
C ALA A 138 11.07 -15.13 -4.24
N PRO A 139 12.39 -15.08 -4.48
CA PRO A 139 13.05 -15.98 -5.40
C PRO A 139 12.99 -17.44 -4.93
N ALA A 140 13.17 -18.38 -5.86
CA ALA A 140 13.17 -19.81 -5.54
C ALA A 140 14.28 -20.20 -4.57
N TRP A 141 15.45 -19.57 -4.66
CA TRP A 141 16.57 -19.85 -3.75
C TRP A 141 16.32 -19.39 -2.31
N ALA A 142 15.41 -18.41 -2.10
CA ALA A 142 14.98 -17.94 -0.79
C ALA A 142 13.71 -18.66 -0.28
N SER A 143 13.18 -19.61 -1.06
CA SER A 143 11.89 -20.26 -0.81
C SER A 143 12.06 -21.64 -0.18
N HIS A 144 12.34 -21.66 1.13
CA HIS A 144 12.49 -22.90 1.90
C HIS A 144 11.15 -23.30 2.52
N PHE A 145 10.60 -24.48 2.20
CA PHE A 145 9.32 -24.94 2.77
C PHE A 145 9.37 -26.40 3.27
N ASP A 146 10.58 -26.95 3.40
CA ASP A 146 10.88 -28.29 3.95
C ASP A 146 10.06 -29.45 3.33
N GLY A 147 9.62 -29.30 2.07
CA GLY A 147 8.78 -30.29 1.38
C GLY A 147 7.36 -30.42 1.93
N LEU A 148 6.91 -29.46 2.74
CA LEU A 148 5.54 -29.41 3.26
C LEU A 148 4.54 -28.97 2.18
N PRO A 149 3.27 -29.42 2.28
CA PRO A 149 2.26 -29.09 1.28
C PRO A 149 1.91 -27.61 1.26
N ALA A 150 1.81 -27.04 0.06
CA ALA A 150 1.44 -25.65 -0.21
C ALA A 150 0.47 -25.55 -1.40
N SER A 151 -0.63 -26.31 -1.34
CA SER A 151 -1.64 -26.30 -2.41
C SER A 151 -2.51 -25.05 -2.35
N LEU A 152 -2.77 -24.44 -3.51
CA LEU A 152 -3.74 -23.36 -3.63
C LEU A 152 -5.10 -23.75 -3.02
N GLN A 153 -5.67 -22.83 -2.26
CA GLN A 153 -6.98 -22.99 -1.63
C GLN A 153 -8.03 -22.10 -2.30
N ASP A 154 -9.30 -22.39 -2.04
CA ASP A 154 -10.43 -21.54 -2.41
C ASP A 154 -11.27 -21.28 -1.14
N PRO A 155 -11.42 -20.02 -0.70
CA PRO A 155 -10.84 -18.80 -1.26
C PRO A 155 -9.31 -18.74 -1.14
N TRP A 156 -8.67 -18.09 -2.12
CA TRP A 156 -7.21 -18.05 -2.27
C TRP A 156 -6.42 -17.59 -1.04
N PRO A 157 -6.89 -16.65 -0.18
CA PRO A 157 -6.14 -16.23 1.00
C PRO A 157 -5.91 -17.37 2.01
N LEU A 158 -6.74 -18.42 1.99
CA LEU A 158 -6.52 -19.62 2.82
C LEU A 158 -5.23 -20.36 2.45
N THR A 159 -4.62 -20.04 1.30
CA THR A 159 -3.32 -20.59 0.93
C THR A 159 -2.21 -20.17 1.90
N TYR A 160 -2.32 -18.99 2.55
CA TYR A 160 -1.38 -18.58 3.60
C TYR A 160 -1.33 -19.56 4.78
N LEU A 161 -2.43 -20.29 5.04
CA LEU A 161 -2.51 -21.29 6.12
C LEU A 161 -1.94 -22.66 5.73
N GLN A 162 -1.47 -22.84 4.50
CA GLN A 162 -0.88 -24.10 4.09
C GLN A 162 0.48 -24.33 4.77
N PRO A 163 0.78 -25.56 5.26
CA PRO A 163 2.00 -25.82 6.02
C PRO A 163 3.31 -25.40 5.34
N GLY A 164 3.42 -25.53 4.03
CA GLY A 164 4.60 -25.11 3.27
C GLY A 164 4.73 -23.59 3.19
N VAL A 165 3.62 -22.86 3.07
CA VAL A 165 3.63 -21.39 3.12
C VAL A 165 4.00 -20.90 4.50
N MET A 166 3.39 -21.47 5.55
CA MET A 166 3.76 -21.18 6.94
C MET A 166 5.27 -21.37 7.16
N ARG A 167 5.82 -22.48 6.66
CA ARG A 167 7.24 -22.79 6.81
C ARG A 167 8.16 -21.82 6.07
N ALA A 168 7.77 -21.34 4.89
CA ALA A 168 8.55 -20.36 4.15
C ALA A 168 8.71 -19.05 4.93
N PHE A 169 7.61 -18.51 5.44
CA PHE A 169 7.67 -17.35 6.33
C PHE A 169 8.42 -17.64 7.63
N ASP A 170 8.22 -18.80 8.27
CA ASP A 170 8.94 -19.16 9.50
C ASP A 170 10.47 -19.21 9.28
N HIS A 171 10.93 -19.65 8.11
CA HIS A 171 12.34 -19.64 7.75
C HIS A 171 12.86 -18.23 7.51
N PHE A 172 12.10 -17.41 6.77
CA PHE A 172 12.46 -16.01 6.51
C PHE A 172 12.58 -15.18 7.80
N TRP A 173 11.61 -15.30 8.69
CA TRP A 173 11.62 -14.61 9.97
C TRP A 173 12.65 -15.16 10.96
N GLY A 174 13.38 -16.22 10.59
CA GLY A 174 14.36 -16.86 11.45
C GLY A 174 13.76 -17.65 12.62
N THR A 175 12.44 -17.83 12.67
CA THR A 175 11.71 -18.56 13.74
C THR A 175 12.17 -20.01 13.88
N THR A 176 12.64 -20.61 12.78
CA THR A 176 13.23 -21.97 12.80
C THR A 176 14.71 -22.01 13.17
N GLY A 177 15.39 -20.85 13.13
CA GLY A 177 16.84 -20.72 13.30
C GLY A 177 17.69 -21.28 12.16
N LYS A 178 17.10 -21.71 11.04
CA LYS A 178 17.85 -22.38 9.95
C LYS A 178 18.37 -21.43 8.86
N HIS A 179 17.66 -20.32 8.63
CA HIS A 179 17.89 -19.45 7.48
C HIS A 179 18.04 -17.95 7.87
N PRO A 180 18.95 -17.60 8.80
CA PRO A 180 19.14 -16.21 9.23
C PRO A 180 19.57 -15.28 8.08
N GLU A 181 20.17 -15.82 7.02
CA GLU A 181 20.66 -15.09 5.86
C GLU A 181 19.55 -14.43 5.03
N LEU A 182 18.32 -14.94 5.07
CA LEU A 182 17.25 -14.47 4.17
C LEU A 182 16.86 -13.02 4.44
N ALA A 183 16.81 -12.62 5.72
CA ALA A 183 16.57 -11.24 6.10
C ALA A 183 17.74 -10.33 5.70
N GLU A 184 18.97 -10.84 5.70
CA GLU A 184 20.15 -10.07 5.24
C GLU A 184 20.11 -9.84 3.73
N HIS A 185 19.78 -10.86 2.96
CA HIS A 185 19.61 -10.74 1.51
C HIS A 185 18.45 -9.80 1.15
N PHE A 186 17.30 -9.93 1.81
CA PHE A 186 16.17 -9.03 1.57
C PHE A 186 16.53 -7.56 1.83
N THR A 187 17.21 -7.28 2.95
CA THR A 187 17.73 -5.94 3.24
C THR A 187 18.74 -5.48 2.19
N ALA A 188 19.66 -6.35 1.77
CA ALA A 188 20.68 -6.00 0.78
C ALA A 188 20.07 -5.72 -0.61
N ALA A 189 19.05 -6.49 -1.01
CA ALA A 189 18.28 -6.25 -2.23
C ALA A 189 17.60 -4.87 -2.19
N TRP A 190 17.02 -4.49 -1.05
CA TRP A 190 16.46 -3.16 -0.86
C TRP A 190 17.48 -2.05 -0.93
N ALA A 191 18.63 -2.20 -0.26
CA ALA A 191 19.71 -1.23 -0.34
C ALA A 191 20.22 -1.09 -1.79
N HIS A 192 20.25 -2.18 -2.56
CA HIS A 192 20.63 -2.16 -3.97
C HIS A 192 19.62 -1.41 -4.84
N VAL A 193 18.31 -1.64 -4.64
CA VAL A 193 17.24 -0.87 -5.29
C VAL A 193 17.34 0.61 -4.91
N ALA A 194 17.45 0.93 -3.62
CA ALA A 194 17.57 2.31 -3.18
C ALA A 194 18.81 3.00 -3.75
N GLN A 195 19.96 2.33 -3.80
CA GLN A 195 21.17 2.89 -4.40
C GLN A 195 20.98 3.24 -5.88
N ARG A 196 20.18 2.47 -6.62
CA ARG A 196 19.85 2.74 -8.03
C ARG A 196 19.02 4.01 -8.20
N PHE A 197 18.08 4.26 -7.28
CA PHE A 197 17.10 5.36 -7.35
C PHE A 197 17.41 6.54 -6.42
N ALA A 198 18.52 6.51 -5.68
CA ALA A 198 18.86 7.51 -4.66
C ALA A 198 18.92 8.96 -5.21
N ASP A 199 19.35 9.13 -6.46
CA ASP A 199 19.42 10.42 -7.15
C ASP A 199 18.22 10.68 -8.09
N ASP A 200 17.16 9.87 -7.99
CA ASP A 200 16.00 9.91 -8.87
C ASP A 200 14.77 10.52 -8.19
N ASP A 201 14.66 11.85 -8.24
CA ASP A 201 13.57 12.62 -7.62
C ASP A 201 12.14 12.27 -8.12
N ARG A 202 12.04 11.43 -9.15
CA ARG A 202 10.77 10.92 -9.71
C ARG A 202 10.17 9.82 -8.81
N VAL A 203 11.02 9.12 -8.06
CA VAL A 203 10.61 8.16 -7.05
C VAL A 203 10.24 8.96 -5.80
N LEU A 204 9.09 8.68 -5.21
CA LEU A 204 8.68 9.24 -3.91
C LEU A 204 9.25 8.42 -2.77
N GLY A 205 9.30 7.09 -2.94
CA GLY A 205 9.77 6.20 -1.89
C GLY A 205 9.66 4.72 -2.17
N TYR A 206 9.92 3.95 -1.12
CA TYR A 206 10.04 2.50 -1.11
C TYR A 206 9.05 1.88 -0.14
N ASP A 207 8.14 1.04 -0.62
CA ASP A 207 7.21 0.27 0.20
C ASP A 207 7.77 -1.12 0.48
N LEU A 208 8.21 -1.31 1.72
CA LEU A 208 9.24 -2.30 2.05
C LEU A 208 8.79 -3.75 1.85
N PHE A 209 7.54 -4.08 2.15
CA PHE A 209 7.10 -5.47 2.16
C PHE A 209 5.58 -5.53 2.06
N ASN A 210 5.07 -5.94 0.89
CA ASN A 210 3.63 -6.10 0.69
C ASN A 210 3.03 -7.16 1.61
N GLU A 211 1.96 -6.78 2.32
CA GLU A 211 1.15 -7.64 3.18
C GLU A 211 1.95 -8.62 4.06
N PRO A 212 2.78 -8.13 5.00
CA PRO A 212 3.59 -8.97 5.86
C PRO A 212 2.75 -9.98 6.63
N TRP A 213 3.20 -11.24 6.65
CA TRP A 213 2.52 -12.33 7.33
C TRP A 213 3.48 -13.15 8.19
N GLY A 214 3.08 -13.41 9.44
CA GLY A 214 3.99 -13.87 10.50
C GLY A 214 4.29 -15.36 10.56
N GLY A 215 3.81 -16.17 9.62
CA GLY A 215 3.99 -17.61 9.72
C GLY A 215 3.24 -18.18 10.93
N SER A 216 3.98 -18.91 11.74
CA SER A 216 3.54 -19.48 13.00
C SER A 216 3.49 -18.46 14.14
N VAL A 217 4.01 -17.24 13.96
CA VAL A 217 4.05 -16.22 15.00
C VAL A 217 2.83 -15.31 14.90
N PRO A 218 1.95 -15.27 15.92
CA PRO A 218 0.72 -14.51 15.85
C PRO A 218 0.92 -13.05 16.24
N TRP A 219 -0.09 -12.24 15.97
CA TRP A 219 -0.25 -10.92 16.59
C TRP A 219 -0.34 -11.03 18.13
N PRO A 220 0.21 -10.09 18.92
CA PRO A 220 0.99 -8.91 18.51
C PRO A 220 2.50 -9.18 18.43
N PHE A 221 2.95 -10.42 18.62
CA PHE A 221 4.37 -10.75 18.72
C PHE A 221 5.07 -10.65 17.37
N PHE A 222 4.39 -11.03 16.28
CA PHE A 222 4.96 -10.94 14.94
C PHE A 222 5.44 -9.51 14.61
N GLU A 223 4.57 -8.52 14.76
CA GLU A 223 4.93 -7.15 14.39
C GLU A 223 6.04 -6.56 15.26
N LYS A 224 6.04 -6.89 16.56
CA LYS A 224 7.00 -6.35 17.54
C LYS A 224 8.35 -7.03 17.48
N ASP A 225 8.36 -8.35 17.41
CA ASP A 225 9.55 -9.16 17.63
C ASP A 225 10.25 -9.52 16.32
N LEU A 226 9.54 -9.47 15.17
CA LEU A 226 10.06 -9.91 13.88
C LEU A 226 9.97 -8.83 12.79
N LEU A 227 8.77 -8.31 12.52
CA LEU A 227 8.55 -7.33 11.44
C LEU A 227 9.24 -5.99 11.71
N GLY A 228 9.04 -5.42 12.90
CA GLY A 228 9.68 -4.16 13.31
C GLY A 228 11.21 -4.21 13.21
N PRO A 229 11.87 -5.25 13.74
CA PRO A 229 13.32 -5.44 13.55
C PRO A 229 13.77 -5.58 12.10
N LEU A 230 13.00 -6.27 11.23
CA LEU A 230 13.31 -6.33 9.79
C LEU A 230 13.20 -4.95 9.16
N TYR A 231 12.14 -4.19 9.45
CA TYR A 231 11.98 -2.83 8.94
C TYR A 231 13.09 -1.91 9.41
N GLN A 232 13.44 -1.93 10.71
CA GLN A 232 14.52 -1.09 11.21
C GLN A 232 15.85 -1.40 10.51
N ARG A 233 16.19 -2.68 10.36
CA ARG A 233 17.39 -3.11 9.63
C ARG A 233 17.38 -2.61 8.19
N THR A 234 16.25 -2.71 7.52
CA THR A 234 16.11 -2.33 6.11
C THR A 234 16.13 -0.81 5.93
N ILE A 235 15.50 -0.06 6.83
CA ILE A 235 15.58 1.41 6.91
C ILE A 235 17.03 1.84 7.07
N ASP A 236 17.75 1.27 8.05
CA ASP A 236 19.15 1.61 8.31
C ASP A 236 20.01 1.40 7.05
N ALA A 237 19.85 0.25 6.38
CA ALA A 237 20.61 -0.07 5.17
C ALA A 237 20.25 0.82 3.97
N ILE A 238 18.96 1.14 3.76
CA ILE A 238 18.55 2.09 2.72
C ILE A 238 19.16 3.47 3.00
N ARG A 239 19.17 3.91 4.27
CA ARG A 239 19.70 5.23 4.65
C ARG A 239 21.22 5.35 4.54
N GLU A 240 21.95 4.24 4.39
CA GLU A 240 23.38 4.29 4.04
C GLU A 240 23.62 4.79 2.61
N VAL A 241 22.64 4.61 1.71
CA VAL A 241 22.77 4.93 0.28
C VAL A 241 21.79 6.00 -0.20
N ASP A 242 20.67 6.19 0.51
CA ASP A 242 19.60 7.11 0.14
C ASP A 242 19.01 7.83 1.38
N PRO A 243 19.42 9.08 1.63
CA PRO A 243 18.97 9.84 2.79
C PRO A 243 17.61 10.54 2.59
N ASP A 244 17.03 10.51 1.38
CA ASP A 244 15.99 11.47 1.00
C ASP A 244 14.64 10.83 0.70
N HIS A 245 14.57 9.66 0.08
CA HIS A 245 13.29 9.06 -0.29
C HIS A 245 12.45 8.63 0.93
N TRP A 246 11.12 8.67 0.80
CA TRP A 246 10.23 8.12 1.82
C TRP A 246 10.37 6.60 1.90
N ILE A 247 10.23 6.05 3.11
CA ILE A 247 10.14 4.60 3.32
C ILE A 247 8.76 4.30 3.88
N PHE A 248 7.97 3.55 3.14
CA PHE A 248 6.64 3.10 3.52
C PHE A 248 6.75 1.74 4.23
N VAL A 249 6.03 1.62 5.35
CA VAL A 249 5.95 0.40 6.14
C VAL A 249 4.51 -0.03 6.32
N GLU A 250 4.26 -1.31 6.07
CA GLU A 250 2.94 -1.91 6.22
C GLU A 250 2.79 -2.59 7.59
N PRO A 251 1.59 -2.61 8.19
CA PRO A 251 1.30 -3.51 9.30
C PRO A 251 1.24 -4.96 8.83
N GLN A 252 1.10 -5.93 9.74
CA GLN A 252 0.66 -7.25 9.29
C GLN A 252 -0.70 -7.16 8.58
N ALA A 253 -0.87 -7.83 7.44
CA ALA A 253 -2.11 -7.71 6.68
C ALA A 253 -3.31 -8.40 7.37
N PHE A 254 -3.13 -9.67 7.73
CA PHE A 254 -4.23 -10.47 8.26
C PHE A 254 -4.72 -9.92 9.59
N GLY A 255 -6.02 -9.61 9.65
CA GLY A 255 -6.68 -9.01 10.80
C GLY A 255 -6.69 -7.48 10.77
N VAL A 256 -5.61 -6.80 10.37
CA VAL A 256 -5.59 -5.33 10.26
C VAL A 256 -6.41 -4.89 9.05
N ASN A 257 -6.25 -5.54 7.89
CA ASN A 257 -6.98 -5.22 6.66
C ASN A 257 -8.51 -5.34 6.84
N GLN A 258 -8.95 -6.30 7.65
CA GLN A 258 -10.36 -6.57 7.96
C GLN A 258 -10.87 -5.78 9.19
N ALA A 259 -10.05 -4.90 9.77
CA ALA A 259 -10.34 -4.15 11.00
C ALA A 259 -10.65 -5.02 12.23
N LEU A 260 -10.17 -6.26 12.29
CA LEU A 260 -10.35 -7.17 13.43
C LEU A 260 -9.43 -6.81 14.60
N ILE A 261 -8.23 -6.33 14.28
CA ILE A 261 -7.19 -5.91 15.23
C ILE A 261 -6.56 -4.60 14.76
N ALA A 262 -5.99 -3.84 15.69
CA ALA A 262 -5.14 -2.70 15.36
C ALA A 262 -3.68 -3.17 15.25
N SER A 263 -2.90 -2.50 14.41
CA SER A 263 -1.47 -2.81 14.30
C SER A 263 -0.74 -2.51 15.60
N SER A 264 0.12 -3.45 15.95
CA SER A 264 1.03 -3.44 17.08
C SER A 264 2.47 -3.13 16.68
N LEU A 265 2.69 -2.70 15.43
CA LEU A 265 3.99 -2.30 14.89
C LEU A 265 4.67 -1.31 15.85
N PRO A 266 5.93 -1.55 16.24
CA PRO A 266 6.65 -0.67 17.15
C PRO A 266 7.03 0.64 16.46
N GLU A 267 7.41 1.65 17.24
CA GLU A 267 8.04 2.85 16.69
C GLU A 267 9.35 2.47 15.99
N LEU A 268 9.57 3.05 14.82
CA LEU A 268 10.77 2.88 14.01
C LEU A 268 11.56 4.19 13.99
N THR A 269 12.88 4.09 13.91
CA THR A 269 13.76 5.26 13.85
C THR A 269 14.26 5.45 12.43
N ASP A 270 14.14 6.67 11.91
CA ASP A 270 14.80 7.08 10.68
C ASP A 270 16.15 7.74 11.04
N PRO A 271 17.30 7.14 10.69
CA PRO A 271 18.61 7.71 10.99
C PRO A 271 18.95 8.94 10.13
N ARG A 272 18.10 9.34 9.17
CA ARG A 272 18.36 10.50 8.32
C ARG A 272 18.51 11.81 9.13
N PRO A 273 19.31 12.77 8.66
CA PRO A 273 19.32 14.10 9.24
C PRO A 273 17.97 14.81 9.09
N GLY A 274 17.51 15.49 10.16
CA GLY A 274 16.30 16.32 10.12
C GLY A 274 15.03 15.55 10.47
N ARG A 275 13.94 15.84 9.75
CA ARG A 275 12.64 15.19 10.00
C ARG A 275 12.63 13.77 9.42
N PRO A 276 12.11 12.75 10.14
CA PRO A 276 11.93 11.41 9.59
C PRO A 276 11.10 11.43 8.30
N ARG A 277 11.42 10.54 7.36
CA ARG A 277 10.66 10.27 6.14
C ARG A 277 10.23 8.81 6.12
N LEU A 278 9.47 8.43 7.14
CA LEU A 278 8.80 7.13 7.23
C LEU A 278 7.29 7.33 7.11
N ALA A 279 6.60 6.49 6.35
CA ALA A 279 5.16 6.55 6.11
C ALA A 279 4.51 5.19 6.44
N TYR A 280 3.28 5.22 6.92
CA TYR A 280 2.50 4.02 7.25
C TYR A 280 1.51 3.70 6.12
N ALA A 281 1.57 2.49 5.56
CA ALA A 281 0.83 2.11 4.36
C ALA A 281 -0.12 0.89 4.58
N PRO A 282 -1.17 0.98 5.41
CA PRO A 282 -2.09 -0.14 5.62
C PRO A 282 -3.02 -0.38 4.43
N HIS A 283 -3.55 -1.59 4.30
CA HIS A 283 -4.54 -1.96 3.29
C HIS A 283 -5.95 -2.09 3.89
N LEU A 284 -6.99 -1.92 3.06
CA LEU A 284 -8.39 -2.01 3.45
C LEU A 284 -9.12 -3.06 2.61
N TYR A 285 -9.40 -4.22 3.23
CA TYR A 285 -10.17 -5.29 2.61
C TYR A 285 -11.18 -5.87 3.62
N PRO A 286 -12.41 -5.32 3.70
CA PRO A 286 -13.44 -5.83 4.58
C PRO A 286 -13.82 -7.28 4.25
N LEU A 287 -13.82 -8.15 5.27
CA LEU A 287 -13.99 -9.61 5.11
C LEU A 287 -15.24 -10.02 4.33
N LEU A 288 -16.37 -9.31 4.52
CA LEU A 288 -17.61 -9.65 3.82
C LEU A 288 -17.48 -9.41 2.30
N LEU A 289 -16.83 -8.33 1.88
CA LEU A 289 -16.62 -8.03 0.46
C LEU A 289 -15.56 -8.94 -0.14
N ASP A 290 -14.50 -9.23 0.60
CA ASP A 290 -13.44 -10.17 0.19
C ASP A 290 -13.98 -11.60 0.01
N SER A 291 -14.92 -12.02 0.86
CA SER A 291 -15.68 -13.29 0.69
C SER A 291 -16.70 -13.27 -0.45
N GLY A 292 -16.78 -12.16 -1.18
CA GLY A 292 -17.58 -12.00 -2.38
C GLY A 292 -19.03 -11.53 -2.17
N GLN A 293 -19.39 -11.07 -0.98
CA GLN A 293 -20.73 -10.51 -0.75
C GLN A 293 -20.90 -9.16 -1.47
N ALA A 294 -22.11 -8.87 -1.95
CA ALA A 294 -22.46 -7.56 -2.52
C ALA A 294 -22.54 -6.48 -1.43
N TYR A 295 -22.15 -5.25 -1.77
CA TYR A 295 -22.20 -4.11 -0.84
C TYR A 295 -23.61 -3.51 -0.77
N THR A 296 -24.56 -4.28 -0.24
CA THR A 296 -25.98 -3.88 -0.15
C THR A 296 -26.58 -4.23 1.21
N GLY A 297 -27.72 -3.60 1.55
CA GLY A 297 -28.51 -3.94 2.73
C GLY A 297 -27.69 -4.03 4.04
N VAL A 298 -27.78 -5.18 4.71
CA VAL A 298 -27.06 -5.44 5.98
C VAL A 298 -25.56 -5.54 5.77
N THR A 299 -25.10 -6.10 4.64
CA THR A 299 -23.66 -6.18 4.32
C THR A 299 -23.04 -4.79 4.23
N ARG A 300 -23.74 -3.84 3.57
CA ARG A 300 -23.32 -2.43 3.54
C ARG A 300 -23.20 -1.85 4.94
N ALA A 301 -24.22 -1.99 5.78
CA ALA A 301 -24.22 -1.43 7.13
C ALA A 301 -23.08 -1.98 8.01
N ILE A 302 -22.82 -3.29 7.96
CA ILE A 302 -21.70 -3.92 8.70
C ILE A 302 -20.37 -3.42 8.15
N THR A 303 -20.22 -3.38 6.83
CA THR A 303 -18.98 -2.96 6.18
C THR A 303 -18.66 -1.49 6.45
N GLN A 304 -19.66 -0.60 6.50
CA GLN A 304 -19.47 0.81 6.89
C GLN A 304 -18.90 0.94 8.31
N GLU A 305 -19.38 0.13 9.26
CA GLU A 305 -18.82 0.12 10.61
C GLU A 305 -17.40 -0.47 10.64
N THR A 306 -17.13 -1.50 9.83
CA THR A 306 -15.78 -2.03 9.63
C THR A 306 -14.82 -0.96 9.10
N MET A 307 -15.22 -0.20 8.08
CA MET A 307 -14.43 0.90 7.53
C MET A 307 -14.21 1.98 8.59
N ARG A 308 -15.26 2.39 9.32
CA ARG A 308 -15.13 3.37 10.41
C ARG A 308 -14.13 2.95 11.47
N LYS A 309 -14.17 1.67 11.87
CA LYS A 309 -13.20 1.09 12.80
C LYS A 309 -11.79 1.06 12.20
N TRP A 310 -11.66 0.64 10.94
CA TRP A 310 -10.38 0.58 10.24
C TRP A 310 -9.69 1.94 10.19
N PHE A 311 -10.41 3.00 9.79
CA PHE A 311 -9.88 4.37 9.75
C PHE A 311 -9.50 4.85 11.16
N ALA A 312 -10.33 4.57 12.18
CA ALA A 312 -10.01 4.95 13.55
C ALA A 312 -8.71 4.28 14.06
N ASP A 313 -8.56 2.98 13.85
CA ASP A 313 -7.41 2.21 14.32
C ASP A 313 -6.13 2.57 13.56
N ASN A 314 -6.20 2.72 12.24
CA ASN A 314 -5.02 2.99 11.42
C ASN A 314 -4.57 4.45 11.51
N THR A 315 -5.48 5.41 11.58
CA THR A 315 -5.07 6.81 11.84
C THR A 315 -4.47 6.96 13.24
N ALA A 316 -5.01 6.27 14.25
CA ALA A 316 -4.42 6.24 15.59
C ALA A 316 -3.04 5.59 15.60
N THR A 317 -2.84 4.53 14.80
CA THR A 317 -1.53 3.90 14.62
C THR A 317 -0.54 4.84 13.95
N ALA A 318 -0.93 5.49 12.85
CA ALA A 318 -0.10 6.47 12.16
C ALA A 318 0.33 7.61 13.10
N ARG A 319 -0.60 8.14 13.90
CA ARG A 319 -0.29 9.15 14.94
C ARG A 319 0.66 8.63 16.01
N ARG A 320 0.48 7.39 16.48
CA ARG A 320 1.37 6.74 17.45
C ARG A 320 2.78 6.58 16.90
N LEU A 321 2.92 6.23 15.61
CA LEU A 321 4.20 6.08 14.93
C LEU A 321 4.82 7.42 14.50
N GLY A 322 4.06 8.52 14.54
CA GLY A 322 4.49 9.82 14.04
C GLY A 322 4.64 9.88 12.52
N MET A 323 3.95 9.00 11.79
CA MET A 323 4.08 8.82 10.34
C MET A 323 2.83 9.33 9.61
N PRO A 324 2.95 9.94 8.41
CA PRO A 324 1.82 10.07 7.51
C PRO A 324 1.24 8.70 7.14
N MET A 325 -0.01 8.69 6.69
CA MET A 325 -0.72 7.49 6.28
C MET A 325 -1.15 7.60 4.81
N VAL A 326 -0.99 6.50 4.09
CA VAL A 326 -1.54 6.29 2.73
C VAL A 326 -2.23 4.93 2.72
N ILE A 327 -3.40 4.82 2.09
CA ILE A 327 -4.04 3.51 1.90
C ILE A 327 -3.28 2.78 0.80
N GLY A 328 -2.46 1.79 1.16
CA GLY A 328 -1.59 1.06 0.23
C GLY A 328 -2.39 0.32 -0.85
N GLU A 329 -3.51 -0.26 -0.42
CA GLU A 329 -4.45 -0.96 -1.29
C GLU A 329 -5.86 -0.91 -0.75
N PHE A 330 -6.81 -0.77 -1.67
CA PHE A 330 -8.20 -1.16 -1.49
C PHE A 330 -8.80 -1.43 -2.87
N GLY A 331 -9.78 -2.31 -2.95
CA GLY A 331 -10.38 -2.66 -4.23
C GLY A 331 -11.37 -3.79 -4.10
N LEU A 332 -12.16 -3.98 -5.15
CA LEU A 332 -13.09 -5.09 -5.28
C LEU A 332 -13.52 -5.24 -6.74
N ASP A 333 -14.25 -6.32 -7.02
CA ASP A 333 -14.97 -6.48 -8.27
C ASP A 333 -16.06 -5.41 -8.41
N ALA A 334 -15.75 -4.35 -9.17
CA ALA A 334 -16.57 -3.18 -9.41
C ALA A 334 -17.83 -3.47 -10.25
N THR A 335 -17.93 -4.69 -10.81
CA THR A 335 -19.12 -5.10 -11.58
C THR A 335 -20.28 -5.57 -10.70
N ARG A 336 -20.02 -5.81 -9.41
CA ARG A 336 -21.03 -6.30 -8.46
C ARG A 336 -21.92 -5.17 -7.96
N GLU A 337 -23.12 -5.56 -7.54
CA GLU A 337 -24.10 -4.63 -7.00
C GLU A 337 -23.55 -3.90 -5.76
N GLY A 338 -23.62 -2.58 -5.79
CA GLY A 338 -23.15 -1.70 -4.71
C GLY A 338 -21.64 -1.49 -4.66
N SER A 339 -20.83 -2.12 -5.53
CA SER A 339 -19.36 -1.99 -5.44
C SER A 339 -18.87 -0.56 -5.67
N LEU A 340 -19.51 0.18 -6.58
CA LEU A 340 -19.15 1.59 -6.83
C LEU A 340 -19.51 2.49 -5.64
N ASP A 341 -20.63 2.23 -4.95
CA ASP A 341 -20.97 2.92 -3.70
C ASP A 341 -19.93 2.66 -2.60
N TYR A 342 -19.35 1.45 -2.54
CA TYR A 342 -18.27 1.15 -1.60
C TYR A 342 -17.02 1.97 -1.93
N VAL A 343 -16.64 2.08 -3.22
CA VAL A 343 -15.52 2.90 -3.65
C VAL A 343 -15.74 4.36 -3.24
N ASP A 344 -16.93 4.91 -3.49
CA ASP A 344 -17.27 6.27 -3.08
C ASP A 344 -17.19 6.47 -1.56
N ASP A 345 -17.69 5.51 -0.78
CA ASP A 345 -17.64 5.55 0.68
C ASP A 345 -16.16 5.53 1.18
N VAL A 346 -15.28 4.73 0.59
CA VAL A 346 -13.85 4.71 0.94
C VAL A 346 -13.16 6.03 0.59
N LEU A 347 -13.40 6.56 -0.63
CA LEU A 347 -12.82 7.81 -1.08
C LEU A 347 -13.23 9.00 -0.20
N ALA A 348 -14.50 9.06 0.20
CA ALA A 348 -15.01 10.09 1.12
C ALA A 348 -14.35 10.00 2.50
N MET A 349 -14.11 8.79 3.01
CA MET A 349 -13.42 8.60 4.29
C MET A 349 -11.93 8.92 4.20
N ALA A 350 -11.27 8.59 3.09
CA ALA A 350 -9.88 8.97 2.83
C ALA A 350 -9.71 10.50 2.77
N GLU A 351 -10.63 11.19 2.08
CA GLU A 351 -10.67 12.66 2.06
C GLU A 351 -10.85 13.25 3.47
N GLN A 352 -11.81 12.72 4.26
CA GLN A 352 -12.05 13.19 5.62
C GLN A 352 -10.82 13.01 6.53
N ALA A 353 -10.07 11.92 6.35
CA ALA A 353 -8.84 11.65 7.08
C ALA A 353 -7.62 12.39 6.51
N GLY A 354 -7.74 13.03 5.34
CA GLY A 354 -6.63 13.72 4.66
C GLY A 354 -5.52 12.77 4.19
N VAL A 355 -5.86 11.51 3.87
CA VAL A 355 -4.89 10.47 3.48
C VAL A 355 -5.01 10.16 1.99
N GLY A 356 -3.88 9.85 1.38
CA GLY A 356 -3.83 9.35 0.01
C GLY A 356 -4.21 7.87 -0.11
N TRP A 357 -4.25 7.35 -1.33
CA TRP A 357 -4.61 5.98 -1.63
C TRP A 357 -4.05 5.49 -2.97
N TRP A 358 -3.79 4.18 -3.07
CA TRP A 358 -3.59 3.50 -4.34
C TRP A 358 -4.64 2.40 -4.51
N TYR A 359 -5.47 2.51 -5.54
CA TYR A 359 -6.52 1.53 -5.81
C TYR A 359 -5.93 0.24 -6.37
N TRP A 360 -6.40 -0.92 -5.90
CA TRP A 360 -6.03 -2.23 -6.43
C TRP A 360 -7.06 -2.70 -7.47
N SER A 361 -6.75 -2.68 -8.77
CA SER A 361 -5.50 -2.26 -9.44
C SER A 361 -5.83 -1.57 -10.76
N ASN A 362 -4.83 -1.14 -11.54
CA ASN A 362 -5.09 -0.57 -12.87
C ASN A 362 -5.30 -1.62 -13.98
N ASP A 363 -5.21 -2.91 -13.67
CA ASP A 363 -5.30 -3.97 -14.66
C ASP A 363 -6.71 -4.10 -15.30
N PRO A 364 -6.82 -4.34 -16.63
CA PRO A 364 -8.13 -4.46 -17.28
C PRO A 364 -8.98 -5.61 -16.75
N GLY A 365 -10.24 -5.33 -16.42
CA GLY A 365 -11.17 -6.31 -15.89
C GLY A 365 -12.11 -5.74 -14.84
N GLY A 366 -12.83 -6.62 -14.15
CA GLY A 366 -13.84 -6.21 -13.16
C GLY A 366 -13.27 -5.47 -11.94
N TRP A 367 -11.96 -5.56 -11.70
CA TRP A 367 -11.26 -4.91 -10.59
C TRP A 367 -10.47 -3.67 -11.01
N GLY A 368 -10.57 -3.24 -12.26
CA GLY A 368 -9.78 -2.11 -12.76
C GLY A 368 -10.61 -1.09 -13.51
N PRO A 369 -10.02 0.08 -13.80
CA PRO A 369 -10.72 1.19 -14.45
C PRO A 369 -10.88 0.96 -15.96
N TYR A 370 -10.34 -0.13 -16.50
CA TYR A 370 -10.43 -0.49 -17.92
C TYR A 370 -11.26 -1.77 -18.11
N ASN A 371 -12.15 -1.74 -19.10
CA ASN A 371 -12.76 -2.94 -19.65
C ASN A 371 -11.71 -3.79 -20.40
N PRO A 372 -11.96 -5.09 -20.64
CA PRO A 372 -11.03 -5.93 -21.40
C PRO A 372 -10.70 -5.45 -22.83
N ASP A 373 -11.52 -4.57 -23.40
CA ASP A 373 -11.27 -3.95 -24.71
C ASP A 373 -10.44 -2.65 -24.65
N GLY A 374 -9.99 -2.26 -23.45
CA GLY A 374 -9.20 -1.05 -23.19
C GLY A 374 -10.05 0.23 -23.01
N SER A 375 -11.37 0.16 -23.15
CA SER A 375 -12.24 1.30 -22.85
C SER A 375 -12.41 1.54 -21.35
N TRP A 376 -12.71 2.77 -20.94
CA TRP A 376 -12.96 3.09 -19.53
C TRP A 376 -14.20 2.36 -18.98
N ALA A 377 -14.04 1.70 -17.85
CA ALA A 377 -15.12 1.15 -17.04
C ALA A 377 -15.75 2.25 -16.16
N PRO A 378 -17.00 2.09 -15.68
CA PRO A 378 -17.64 3.05 -14.77
C PRO A 378 -16.81 3.39 -13.53
N LEU A 379 -16.01 2.44 -13.03
CA LEU A 379 -15.09 2.65 -11.91
C LEU A 379 -14.17 3.87 -12.12
N ALA A 380 -13.71 4.12 -13.35
CA ALA A 380 -12.83 5.25 -13.65
C ALA A 380 -13.47 6.60 -13.30
N ASP A 381 -14.77 6.75 -13.50
CA ASP A 381 -15.48 8.00 -13.20
C ASP A 381 -15.63 8.23 -11.68
N HIS A 382 -15.82 7.15 -10.91
CA HIS A 382 -15.89 7.20 -9.45
C HIS A 382 -14.53 7.56 -8.83
N LEU A 383 -13.46 6.91 -9.30
CA LEU A 383 -12.10 7.25 -8.85
C LEU A 383 -11.73 8.70 -9.22
N ALA A 384 -12.08 9.15 -10.43
CA ALA A 384 -11.86 10.54 -10.86
C ALA A 384 -12.68 11.57 -10.06
N ALA A 385 -13.80 11.18 -9.43
CA ALA A 385 -14.55 12.07 -8.55
C ALA A 385 -13.80 12.32 -7.23
N GLY A 386 -13.16 11.28 -6.68
CA GLY A 386 -12.37 11.38 -5.45
C GLY A 386 -11.13 12.27 -5.55
N THR A 387 -10.50 12.35 -6.73
CA THR A 387 -9.30 13.18 -6.96
C THR A 387 -9.63 14.67 -7.05
N ARG A 388 -10.78 15.02 -7.66
CA ARG A 388 -11.19 16.41 -7.89
C ARG A 388 -11.58 17.17 -6.61
N CYS A 389 -12.05 16.47 -5.58
CA CYS A 389 -12.34 17.08 -4.28
C CYS A 389 -11.05 17.52 -3.55
N ALA A 390 -9.98 16.72 -3.62
CA ALA A 390 -8.71 16.99 -2.95
C ALA A 390 -8.05 18.32 -3.39
N LEU A 391 -8.15 18.68 -4.67
CA LEU A 391 -7.61 19.93 -5.23
C LEU A 391 -8.42 21.18 -4.85
N SER A 392 -9.68 21.03 -4.46
CA SER A 392 -10.56 22.16 -4.09
C SER A 392 -10.45 22.58 -2.63
N CYS A 393 -9.79 21.76 -1.80
CA CYS A 393 -9.68 21.92 -0.34
C CYS A 393 -8.27 22.29 0.14
N ALA A 394 -7.27 22.34 -0.74
CA ALA A 394 -5.96 22.88 -0.39
C ALA A 394 -6.08 24.39 -0.10
N PRO A 395 -5.69 24.88 1.10
CA PRO A 395 -5.68 26.31 1.34
C PRO A 395 -4.66 26.94 0.39
N ARG A 396 -5.14 27.83 -0.47
CA ARG A 396 -4.27 28.72 -1.26
C ARG A 396 -3.48 29.68 -0.38
#